data_AF-A0A7C5B8N0-F1
#
_entry.id   AF-A0A7C5B8N0-F1
#
_cell.length_a   1.000
_cell.length_b   1.000
_cell.length_c   1.000
_cell.angle_alpha   90.00
_cell.angle_beta   90.00
_cell.angle_gamma   90.00
#
_symmetry.space_group_name_H-M   'P 1'
#
loop_
_entity.id
_entity.type
_entity.pdbx_description
1 polymer ?
#
loop_
_entity_poly.entity_id
_entity_poly.type
_entity_poly.pdbx_seq_one_letter_code
_entity_poly.pdbx_strand_id
1 'polypeptide(L)'
;MVDYIPGKRNIGTTCRIVRAFAGTLGMLCAVLGLGLMIKWNLPIISRLILVFPLFIGYLEFLQAIFGFSTQHAIRGIYDLR
;
A
#
# COMPACT_ATOMS: atom_id res chain seq x y z
N MET A 1 -13.76 1.75 -24.86
CA MET A 1 -12.90 1.50 -23.68
C MET A 1 -12.36 2.85 -23.27
N VAL A 2 -12.37 3.20 -21.99
CA VAL A 2 -11.75 4.46 -21.54
C VAL A 2 -10.25 4.20 -21.49
N ASP A 3 -9.53 4.72 -22.48
CA ASP A 3 -8.08 4.55 -22.57
C ASP A 3 -7.38 5.20 -21.38
N TYR A 4 -6.26 4.60 -20.96
CA TYR A 4 -5.37 5.19 -19.95
C TYR A 4 -4.97 6.60 -20.37
N ILE A 5 -5.29 7.59 -19.53
CA ILE A 5 -4.86 8.98 -19.73
C ILE A 5 -3.59 9.19 -18.90
N PRO A 6 -2.40 9.29 -19.51
CA PRO A 6 -1.16 9.53 -18.80
C PRO A 6 -1.26 10.80 -17.96
N GLY A 7 -0.81 10.74 -16.70
CA GLY A 7 -0.81 11.89 -15.80
C GLY A 7 -2.15 12.22 -15.13
N LYS A 8 -3.25 11.53 -15.46
CA LYS A 8 -4.49 11.64 -14.68
C LYS A 8 -4.50 10.66 -13.51
N ARG A 9 -5.04 11.14 -12.39
CA ARG A 9 -5.34 10.28 -11.23
C ARG A 9 -6.43 9.29 -11.62
N ASN A 10 -6.33 8.08 -11.08
CA ASN A 10 -7.32 7.05 -11.32
C ASN A 10 -8.08 6.64 -10.05
N ILE A 11 -7.74 7.26 -8.92
CA ILE A 11 -8.42 7.13 -7.64
C ILE A 11 -8.70 8.51 -7.03
N GLY A 12 -9.92 8.69 -6.54
CA GLY A 12 -10.38 9.91 -5.90
C GLY A 12 -9.86 10.10 -4.47
N THR A 13 -10.14 11.26 -3.88
CA THR A 13 -9.65 11.69 -2.56
C THR A 13 -9.96 10.69 -1.45
N THR A 14 -11.19 10.18 -1.37
CA THR A 14 -11.58 9.19 -0.35
C THR A 14 -10.76 7.90 -0.48
N CYS A 15 -10.56 7.40 -1.70
CA CYS A 15 -9.77 6.19 -1.92
C CYS A 15 -8.29 6.42 -1.55
N ARG A 16 -7.74 7.61 -1.87
CA ARG A 16 -6.39 7.99 -1.44
C ARG A 16 -6.24 8.01 0.08
N ILE A 17 -7.22 8.53 0.81
CA ILE A 17 -7.20 8.54 2.29
C ILE A 17 -7.22 7.11 2.84
N VAL A 18 -8.11 6.25 2.33
CA VAL A 18 -8.20 4.85 2.75
C VAL A 18 -6.88 4.11 2.49
N ARG A 19 -6.28 4.31 1.32
CA ARG A 19 -4.99 3.69 0.97
C ARG A 19 -3.84 4.24 1.80
N ALA A 20 -3.82 5.54 2.11
CA ALA A 20 -2.83 6.12 3.02
C ALA A 20 -2.94 5.49 4.41
N PHE A 21 -4.15 5.35 4.93
CA PHE A 21 -4.40 4.73 6.23
C PHE A 21 -4.04 3.23 6.25
N ALA A 22 -4.43 2.48 5.21
CA ALA A 22 -4.05 1.08 5.07
C ALA A 22 -2.53 0.92 4.96
N GLY A 23 -1.89 1.81 4.21
CA GLY A 23 -0.44 1.85 4.04
C GLY A 23 0.30 2.08 5.35
N THR A 24 -0.10 3.11 6.11
CA THR A 24 0.49 3.42 7.42
C THR A 24 0.23 2.30 8.42
N LEU A 25 -0.96 1.70 8.43
CA LEU A 25 -1.27 0.56 9.29
C LEU A 25 -0.40 -0.66 8.97
N GLY A 26 -0.18 -0.95 7.68
CA GLY A 26 0.71 -2.04 7.24
C GLY A 26 2.15 -1.84 7.72
N MET A 27 2.67 -0.61 7.60
CA MET A 27 4.00 -0.27 8.12
C MET A 27 4.07 -0.39 9.64
N LEU A 28 3.06 0.11 10.36
CA LEU A 28 2.98 0.01 11.81
C LEU A 28 2.97 -1.46 12.27
N CYS A 29 2.17 -2.31 11.62
CA CYS A 29 2.14 -3.75 11.88
C CYS A 29 3.51 -4.40 11.69
N ALA A 30 4.25 -4.02 10.65
CA ALA A 30 5.59 -4.55 10.42
C ALA A 30 6.60 -4.11 11.51
N VAL A 31 6.54 -2.84 11.94
CA VAL A 31 7.39 -2.31 13.03
C VAL A 31 7.09 -3.01 14.36
N LEU A 32 5.81 -3.14 14.70
CA LEU A 32 5.37 -3.84 15.91
C LEU A 32 5.76 -5.33 15.86
N GLY A 33 5.56 -5.97 14.71
CA GLY A 33 5.95 -7.36 14.49
C GLY A 33 7.46 -7.57 14.66
N LEU A 34 8.28 -6.66 14.15
CA LEU A 34 9.73 -6.69 14.36
C LEU A 34 10.09 -6.57 15.85
N GLY A 35 9.47 -5.63 16.56
CA GLY A 35 9.68 -5.45 17.99
C GLY A 35 9.32 -6.70 18.81
N LEU A 36 8.19 -7.35 18.48
CA LEU A 36 7.78 -8.61 19.11
C LEU A 36 8.75 -9.76 18.80
N MET A 37 9.21 -9.88 17.55
CA MET A 37 10.20 -10.88 17.16
C MET A 37 11.52 -10.72 17.90
N ILE A 38 11.98 -9.47 18.09
CA ILE A 38 13.18 -9.18 18.88
C ILE A 38 12.94 -9.52 20.36
N LYS A 39 11.81 -9.09 20.93
CA LYS A 39 11.45 -9.34 22.34
C LYS A 39 11.42 -10.83 22.68
N TRP A 40 10.96 -11.67 21.76
CA TRP A 40 10.87 -13.12 21.95
C TRP A 40 12.04 -13.90 21.34
N ASN A 41 13.08 -13.22 20.88
CA ASN A 41 14.30 -13.80 20.32
C ASN A 41 14.01 -14.84 19.21
N LEU A 42 13.03 -14.53 18.34
CA LEU A 42 12.64 -15.42 17.26
C LEU A 42 13.78 -15.57 16.23
N PRO A 43 13.87 -16.73 15.54
CA PRO A 43 14.89 -16.96 14.53
C PRO A 43 14.90 -15.87 13.46
N ILE A 44 16.07 -15.46 12.99
CA ILE A 44 16.18 -14.35 12.03
C ILE A 44 15.39 -14.58 10.73
N ILE A 45 15.23 -15.84 10.32
CA ILE A 45 14.43 -16.26 9.16
C ILE A 45 12.96 -15.86 9.31
N SER A 46 12.42 -15.86 10.54
CA SER A 46 11.02 -15.47 10.79
C SER A 46 10.72 -14.03 10.37
N ARG A 47 11.73 -13.15 10.34
CA ARG A 47 11.60 -11.75 9.91
C ARG A 47 11.18 -11.61 8.46
N LEU A 48 11.37 -12.64 7.63
CA LEU A 48 10.90 -12.65 6.23
C LEU A 48 9.39 -12.47 6.13
N ILE A 49 8.62 -12.89 7.15
CA ILE A 49 7.17 -12.70 7.19
C ILE A 49 6.80 -11.20 7.22
N LEU A 50 7.66 -10.35 7.78
CA LEU A 50 7.42 -8.90 7.85
C LEU A 50 7.54 -8.21 6.48
N VAL A 51 8.14 -8.86 5.48
CA VAL A 51 8.24 -8.32 4.12
C VAL A 51 6.85 -8.09 3.53
N PHE A 52 5.89 -8.98 3.79
CA PHE A 52 4.53 -8.86 3.26
C PHE A 52 3.80 -7.60 3.75
N PRO A 53 3.63 -7.35 5.06
CA PRO A 53 2.97 -6.13 5.53
C PRO A 53 3.74 -4.86 5.17
N LEU A 54 5.09 -4.90 5.14
CA LEU A 54 5.90 -3.78 4.67
C LEU A 54 5.66 -3.47 3.19
N PHE A 55 5.71 -4.47 2.34
CA PHE A 55 5.56 -4.32 0.90
C PHE A 55 4.15 -3.85 0.53
N ILE A 56 3.12 -4.50 1.08
CA ILE A 56 1.72 -4.10 0.87
C ILE A 56 1.50 -2.68 1.41
N GLY A 57 1.96 -2.38 2.63
CA GLY A 57 1.81 -1.07 3.23
C GLY A 57 2.49 0.04 2.42
N TYR A 58 3.71 -0.22 1.95
CA TYR A 58 4.46 0.70 1.10
C TYR A 58 3.76 0.95 -0.24
N LEU A 59 3.27 -0.10 -0.91
CA LEU A 59 2.53 0.04 -2.16
C LEU A 59 1.25 0.86 -1.98
N GLU A 60 0.47 0.60 -0.94
CA GLU A 60 -0.75 1.35 -0.64
C GLU A 60 -0.45 2.83 -0.37
N PHE A 61 0.61 3.10 0.38
CA PHE A 61 1.04 4.46 0.66
C PHE A 61 1.49 5.21 -0.61
N LEU A 62 2.26 4.56 -1.48
CA LEU A 62 2.64 5.15 -2.78
C LEU A 62 1.42 5.40 -3.67
N GLN A 63 0.49 4.44 -3.76
CA GLN A 63 -0.74 4.61 -4.54
C GLN A 63 -1.54 5.81 -4.04
N ALA A 64 -1.62 6.02 -2.72
CA ALA A 64 -2.25 7.18 -2.13
C ALA A 64 -1.53 8.51 -2.49
N ILE A 65 -0.19 8.54 -2.44
CA ILE A 65 0.60 9.73 -2.81
C ILE A 65 0.33 10.12 -4.26
N PHE A 66 0.53 9.18 -5.18
CA PHE A 66 0.43 9.46 -6.61
C PHE A 66 -1.02 9.58 -7.10
N GLY A 67 -1.99 9.13 -6.30
CA GLY A 67 -3.39 9.07 -6.73
C GLY A 67 -3.58 8.07 -7.87
N PHE A 68 -2.75 7.03 -7.89
CA PHE A 68 -2.72 6.03 -8.95
C PHE A 68 -2.72 4.62 -8.35
N SER A 69 -3.68 3.80 -8.75
CA SER A 69 -3.82 2.41 -8.36
C SER A 69 -3.71 1.49 -9.58
N THR A 70 -2.75 0.57 -9.55
CA THR A 70 -2.52 -0.41 -10.64
C THR A 70 -3.76 -1.27 -10.87
N GLN A 71 -4.45 -1.66 -9.81
CA GLN A 71 -5.69 -2.45 -9.89
C GLN A 71 -6.81 -1.70 -10.64
N HIS A 72 -6.95 -0.39 -10.40
CA HIS A 72 -7.95 0.43 -11.10
C HIS A 72 -7.53 0.64 -12.56
N ALA A 73 -6.24 0.84 -12.83
CA ALA A 73 -5.71 0.99 -14.18
C ALA A 73 -5.92 -0.26 -15.04
N ILE A 74 -5.68 -1.46 -14.49
CA ILE A 74 -5.94 -2.74 -15.18
C ILE A 74 -7.43 -2.87 -15.55
N ARG A 75 -8.33 -2.30 -14.75
CA ARG A 75 -9.78 -2.30 -15.00
C ARG A 75 -10.26 -1.13 -15.88
N GLY A 76 -9.35 -0.27 -16.33
CA GLY A 76 -9.69 0.93 -17.11
C GLY A 76 -10.51 1.96 -16.34
N ILE A 77 -10.44 1.96 -15.00
CA ILE A 77 -11.15 2.91 -14.15
C ILE A 77 -10.26 4.13 -13.96
N TYR A 78 -10.74 5.31 -14.36
CA TYR A 78 -10.08 6.60 -14.17
C TYR A 78 -11.00 7.58 -13.47
N ASP A 79 -10.44 8.40 -12.60
CA ASP A 79 -11.17 9.52 -12.01
C ASP A 79 -11.09 10.68 -13.00
N LEU A 80 -12.18 10.87 -13.75
CA LEU A 80 -12.24 11.90 -14.81
C LEU A 80 -12.65 13.28 -14.28
N ARG A 81 -12.92 13.41 -12.98
CA ARG A 81 -13.25 14.68 -12.31
C ARG A 81 -12.05 15.61 -12.16
#